data_AF-A0AAU8FH30-F1
#
_entry.id   AF-A0AAU8FH30-F1
#
_cell.length_a   1.000
_cell.length_b   1.000
_cell.length_c   1.000
_cell.angle_alpha   90.00
_cell.angle_beta   90.00
_cell.angle_gamma   90.00
#
_symmetry.space_group_name_H-M   'P 1'
#
loop_
_entity.id
_entity.type
_entity.pdbx_description
1 polymer ?
#
loop_
_entity_poly.entity_id
_entity_poly.type
_entity_poly.pdbx_seq_one_letter_code
_entity_poly.pdbx_strand_id
1 'polypeptide(L)'
;MKNEMTLPLESQVLSDRETSLLLKTWGRNHILANVLGLAILHPFLAHYFTGQHDKALTVPQLVMHNVSVLTFIVMLVVLQNRALQSRFSVGTFRGLGYFLLFVPAAFWLGYYTLYIPFDIIFMYTTIGAVNAVLVGQLLPKPRQWAWKCILFFLLAGIAGAACGIAAYFAGLKDAGGMVKDYGMWSLISITAALTYTSLTKRTLRQQLCETRG
;
A
#
# COMPACT_ATOMS: atom_id res chain seq x y z
N MET A 1 23.94 14.89 5.20
CA MET A 1 23.04 14.45 4.12
C MET A 1 23.88 13.73 3.08
N LYS A 2 23.70 12.42 2.88
CA LYS A 2 24.32 11.73 1.73
C LYS A 2 23.54 12.16 0.49
N ASN A 3 24.20 12.75 -0.50
CA ASN A 3 23.61 12.98 -1.81
C ASN A 3 23.07 11.64 -2.32
N GLU A 4 21.75 11.55 -2.54
CA GLU A 4 21.14 10.42 -3.23
C GLU A 4 21.70 10.44 -4.65
N MET A 5 22.76 9.66 -4.86
CA MET A 5 23.40 9.51 -6.16
C MET A 5 22.43 8.72 -7.03
N THR A 6 21.60 9.43 -7.78
CA THR A 6 20.77 8.87 -8.84
C THR A 6 21.70 8.23 -9.86
N LEU A 7 21.61 6.92 -9.95
CA LEU A 7 22.36 6.13 -10.92
C LEU A 7 22.12 6.67 -12.35
N PRO A 8 23.16 6.79 -13.19
CA PRO A 8 23.00 7.22 -14.58
C PRO A 8 21.95 6.37 -15.31
N LEU A 9 21.20 6.98 -16.22
CA LEU A 9 20.03 6.36 -16.89
C LEU A 9 20.35 4.98 -17.49
N GLU A 10 21.57 4.80 -18.01
CA GLU A 10 22.09 3.56 -18.61
C GLU A 10 22.28 2.41 -17.61
N SER A 11 22.36 2.71 -16.31
CA SER A 11 22.49 1.73 -15.22
C SER A 11 21.15 1.32 -14.58
N GLN A 12 20.03 1.77 -15.14
CA GLN A 12 18.67 1.46 -14.65
C GLN A 12 18.05 0.21 -15.30
N VAL A 13 18.70 -0.34 -16.34
CA VAL A 13 18.32 -1.60 -16.98
C VAL A 13 18.97 -2.75 -16.22
N LEU A 14 18.18 -3.73 -15.82
CA LEU A 14 18.61 -4.86 -15.00
C LEU A 14 18.59 -6.15 -15.82
N SER A 15 19.49 -7.09 -15.50
CA SER A 15 19.39 -8.44 -16.09
C SER A 15 18.13 -9.16 -15.61
N ASP A 16 17.67 -10.16 -16.36
CA ASP A 16 16.43 -10.89 -16.04
C ASP A 16 16.42 -11.51 -14.64
N ARG A 17 17.59 -11.98 -14.18
CA ARG A 17 17.78 -12.54 -12.83
C ARG A 17 17.57 -11.45 -11.77
N GLU A 18 18.15 -10.28 -11.99
CA GLU A 18 18.10 -9.15 -11.06
C GLU A 18 16.70 -8.55 -10.99
N THR A 19 16.06 -8.35 -12.15
CA THR A 19 14.66 -7.95 -12.25
C THR A 19 13.77 -8.94 -11.52
N SER A 20 13.94 -10.25 -11.75
CA SER A 20 13.10 -11.26 -11.10
C SER A 20 13.27 -11.28 -9.57
N LEU A 21 14.49 -11.08 -9.07
CA LEU A 21 14.74 -10.97 -7.63
C LEU A 21 14.10 -9.70 -7.03
N LEU A 22 14.24 -8.55 -7.70
CA LEU A 22 13.63 -7.29 -7.27
C LEU A 22 12.10 -7.42 -7.21
N LEU A 23 11.47 -7.94 -8.27
CA LEU A 23 10.01 -8.11 -8.32
C LEU A 23 9.48 -9.09 -7.27
N LYS A 24 10.21 -10.18 -7.02
CA LYS A 24 9.86 -11.13 -5.96
C LYS A 24 9.91 -10.46 -4.59
N THR A 25 10.98 -9.73 -4.32
CA THR A 25 11.16 -9.01 -3.05
C THR A 25 10.13 -7.90 -2.88
N TRP A 26 9.87 -7.13 -3.95
CA TRP A 26 8.87 -6.07 -3.99
C TRP A 26 7.47 -6.58 -3.65
N GLY A 27 7.02 -7.62 -4.36
CA GLY A 27 5.71 -8.23 -4.11
C GLY A 27 5.60 -8.81 -2.70
N ARG A 28 6.61 -9.57 -2.26
CA ARG A 28 6.64 -10.15 -0.90
C ARG A 28 6.54 -9.07 0.17
N ASN A 29 7.35 -8.01 0.05
CA ASN A 29 7.42 -6.96 1.06
C ASN A 29 6.13 -6.10 1.07
N HIS A 30 5.52 -5.85 -0.09
CA HIS A 30 4.24 -5.17 -0.16
C HIS A 30 3.11 -6.00 0.46
N ILE A 31 3.04 -7.30 0.16
CA ILE A 31 2.07 -8.21 0.78
C ILE A 31 2.28 -8.26 2.29
N LEU A 32 3.52 -8.40 2.75
CA LEU A 32 3.85 -8.45 4.18
C LEU A 32 3.44 -7.16 4.90
N ALA A 33 3.66 -5.99 4.29
CA ALA A 33 3.24 -4.72 4.88
C ALA A 33 1.72 -4.63 5.07
N ASN A 34 0.94 -5.09 4.08
CA ASN A 34 -0.52 -5.08 4.17
C ASN A 34 -1.06 -6.12 5.15
N VAL A 35 -0.51 -7.34 5.15
CA VAL A 35 -0.91 -8.39 6.09
C VAL A 35 -0.61 -7.97 7.52
N LEU A 36 0.63 -7.55 7.81
CA LEU A 36 0.98 -7.16 9.16
C LEU A 36 0.29 -5.86 9.57
N GLY A 37 0.34 -4.83 8.72
CA GLY A 37 -0.17 -3.50 9.06
C GLY A 37 -1.69 -3.40 9.08
N LEU A 38 -2.36 -3.86 8.02
CA LEU A 38 -3.81 -3.69 7.87
C LEU A 38 -4.62 -4.93 8.22
N ALA A 39 -4.18 -6.15 7.93
CA ALA A 39 -4.95 -7.34 8.29
C ALA A 39 -4.83 -7.70 9.78
N ILE A 40 -3.67 -7.45 10.39
CA ILE A 40 -3.38 -7.86 11.77
C ILE A 40 -3.39 -6.67 12.72
N LEU A 41 -2.49 -5.70 12.52
CA LEU A 41 -2.28 -4.61 13.47
C LEU A 41 -3.41 -3.59 13.46
N HIS A 42 -4.04 -3.32 12.31
CA HIS A 42 -5.13 -2.34 12.27
C HIS A 42 -6.35 -2.76 13.10
N PRO A 43 -6.96 -3.96 12.92
CA PRO A 43 -8.04 -4.42 13.78
C PRO A 43 -7.63 -4.47 15.26
N PHE A 44 -6.39 -4.90 15.53
CA PHE A 44 -5.87 -4.97 16.88
C PHE A 44 -5.76 -3.58 17.54
N LEU A 45 -5.18 -2.60 16.86
CA LEU A 45 -4.97 -1.28 17.43
C LEU A 45 -6.28 -0.49 17.45
N ALA A 46 -7.02 -0.48 16.34
CA ALA A 46 -8.17 0.39 16.12
C ALA A 46 -9.49 -0.16 16.66
N HIS A 47 -9.69 -1.48 16.73
CA HIS A 47 -10.98 -2.08 17.08
C HIS A 47 -10.94 -2.94 18.35
N TYR A 48 -9.84 -3.65 18.65
CA TYR A 48 -9.74 -4.43 19.89
C TYR A 48 -9.70 -3.53 21.13
N PHE A 49 -8.90 -2.46 21.14
CA PHE A 49 -8.75 -1.60 22.32
C PHE A 49 -9.89 -0.59 22.52
N THR A 50 -10.59 -0.21 21.46
CA THR A 50 -11.60 0.86 21.51
C THR A 50 -13.00 0.43 21.07
N GLY A 51 -13.19 -0.85 20.79
CA GLY A 51 -14.46 -1.42 20.35
C GLY A 51 -14.85 -1.03 18.93
N GLN A 52 -15.98 -1.57 18.49
CA GLN A 52 -16.61 -1.23 17.21
C GLN A 52 -17.21 0.18 17.27
N HIS A 53 -17.32 0.80 16.10
CA HIS A 53 -17.98 2.10 15.95
C HIS A 53 -18.83 2.11 14.69
N ASP A 54 -19.85 2.96 14.71
CA ASP A 54 -20.60 3.32 13.53
C ASP A 54 -19.89 4.50 12.83
N LYS A 55 -20.64 5.50 12.37
CA LYS A 55 -20.10 6.62 11.61
C LYS A 55 -19.35 7.67 12.44
N ALA A 56 -19.68 7.78 13.73
CA ALA A 56 -19.03 8.74 14.62
C ALA A 56 -17.99 8.03 15.48
N LEU A 57 -16.76 8.54 15.44
CA LEU A 57 -15.68 8.07 16.29
C LEU A 57 -15.65 8.85 17.60
N THR A 58 -15.52 8.13 18.70
CA THR A 58 -15.06 8.73 19.96
C THR A 58 -13.60 9.17 19.83
N VAL A 59 -13.14 10.07 20.70
CA VAL A 59 -11.75 10.54 20.69
C VAL A 59 -10.73 9.37 20.80
N PRO A 60 -10.90 8.38 21.70
CA PRO A 60 -10.00 7.23 21.75
C PRO A 60 -9.98 6.43 20.44
N GLN A 61 -11.13 6.20 19.82
CA GLN A 61 -11.22 5.49 18.54
C GLN A 61 -10.48 6.25 17.43
N LEU A 62 -10.67 7.57 17.34
CA LEU A 62 -9.95 8.42 16.39
C LEU A 62 -8.44 8.34 16.58
N VAL A 63 -7.96 8.43 17.83
CA VAL A 63 -6.54 8.32 18.16
C VAL A 63 -5.99 6.96 17.72
N MET A 64 -6.67 5.87 18.07
CA MET A 64 -6.20 4.53 17.75
C MET A 64 -6.25 4.19 16.26
N HIS A 65 -7.20 4.75 15.50
CA HIS A 65 -7.21 4.68 14.04
C HIS A 65 -6.00 5.41 13.43
N ASN A 66 -5.63 6.57 13.97
CA ASN A 66 -4.42 7.26 13.52
C ASN A 66 -3.16 6.44 13.84
N VAL A 67 -3.04 5.93 15.08
CA VAL A 67 -1.90 5.09 15.47
C VAL A 67 -1.76 3.88 14.55
N SER A 68 -2.87 3.20 14.22
CA SER A 68 -2.84 2.03 13.34
C SER A 68 -2.46 2.37 11.89
N VAL A 69 -3.03 3.44 11.32
CA VAL A 69 -2.71 3.91 9.96
C VAL A 69 -1.24 4.35 9.86
N LEU A 70 -0.74 5.11 10.85
CA LEU A 70 0.66 5.53 10.89
C LEU A 70 1.61 4.34 11.02
N THR A 71 1.25 3.34 11.82
CA THR A 71 2.01 2.09 11.95
C THR A 71 2.10 1.37 10.62
N PHE A 72 0.97 1.20 9.91
CA PHE A 72 0.93 0.62 8.57
C PHE A 72 1.83 1.39 7.59
N ILE A 73 1.75 2.72 7.58
CA ILE A 73 2.56 3.58 6.70
C ILE A 73 4.06 3.34 6.93
N VAL A 74 4.51 3.34 8.19
CA VAL A 74 5.91 3.09 8.53
C VAL A 74 6.35 1.71 8.03
N MET A 75 5.54 0.68 8.27
CA MET A 75 5.83 -0.68 7.78
C MET A 75 5.90 -0.75 6.26
N LEU A 76 4.94 -0.13 5.56
CA LEU A 76 4.88 -0.08 4.12
C LEU A 76 6.14 0.58 3.53
N VAL A 77 6.50 1.76 4.02
CA VAL A 77 7.67 2.51 3.53
C VAL A 77 8.95 1.73 3.77
N VAL A 78 9.15 1.20 4.99
CA VAL A 78 10.35 0.43 5.34
C VAL A 78 10.47 -0.82 4.45
N LEU A 79 9.39 -1.58 4.30
CA LEU A 79 9.41 -2.82 3.53
C LEU A 79 9.54 -2.57 2.02
N GLN A 80 8.88 -1.55 1.47
CA GLN A 80 9.04 -1.17 0.06
C GLN A 80 10.46 -0.68 -0.23
N ASN A 81 11.02 0.20 0.61
CA ASN A 81 12.38 0.69 0.41
C ASN A 81 13.42 -0.42 0.59
N ARG A 82 13.23 -1.37 1.51
CA ARG A 82 14.08 -2.58 1.61
C ARG A 82 14.06 -3.43 0.34
N ALA A 83 12.93 -3.49 -0.37
CA ALA A 83 12.89 -4.18 -1.66
C ALA A 83 13.71 -3.44 -2.71
N LEU A 84 13.56 -2.11 -2.79
CA LEU A 84 14.31 -1.26 -3.73
C LEU A 84 15.82 -1.26 -3.43
N GLN A 85 16.23 -1.33 -2.17
CA GLN A 85 17.63 -1.44 -1.74
C GLN A 85 18.38 -2.64 -2.30
N SER A 86 17.66 -3.67 -2.78
CA SER A 86 18.32 -4.79 -3.48
C SER A 86 18.99 -4.39 -4.79
N ARG A 87 18.67 -3.20 -5.34
CA ARG A 87 19.19 -2.71 -6.63
C ARG A 87 19.53 -1.22 -6.65
N PHE A 88 18.79 -0.40 -5.92
CA PHE A 88 18.96 1.05 -5.92
C PHE A 88 19.56 1.53 -4.60
N SER A 89 20.38 2.58 -4.66
CA SER A 89 20.90 3.25 -3.48
C SER A 89 19.83 4.16 -2.87
N VAL A 90 18.88 3.59 -2.12
CA VAL A 90 17.78 4.32 -1.47
C VAL A 90 17.81 4.17 0.04
N GLY A 91 17.48 5.24 0.75
CA GLY A 91 17.33 5.20 2.22
C GLY A 91 16.12 4.39 2.67
N THR A 92 16.20 3.73 3.82
CA THR A 92 15.11 2.91 4.39
C THR A 92 13.82 3.70 4.61
N PHE A 93 13.94 4.99 4.96
CA PHE A 93 12.82 5.89 5.23
C PHE A 93 12.57 6.90 4.10
N ARG A 94 13.10 6.66 2.90
CA ARG A 94 12.93 7.57 1.75
C ARG A 94 11.44 7.83 1.52
N GLY A 95 11.06 9.11 1.53
CA GLY A 95 9.70 9.58 1.29
C GLY A 95 8.71 9.39 2.45
N LEU A 96 9.13 8.91 3.63
CA LEU A 96 8.23 8.66 4.76
C LEU A 96 7.35 9.87 5.10
N GLY A 97 7.90 11.08 5.07
CA GLY A 97 7.14 12.31 5.34
C GLY A 97 5.95 12.52 4.38
N TYR A 98 6.11 12.22 3.09
CA TYR A 98 5.01 12.31 2.13
C TYR A 98 3.90 11.31 2.44
N PHE A 99 4.27 10.08 2.81
CA PHE A 99 3.28 9.09 3.22
C PHE A 99 2.56 9.51 4.50
N LEU A 100 3.28 9.95 5.53
CA LEU A 100 2.70 10.36 6.81
C LEU A 100 1.77 11.57 6.68
N LEU A 101 2.00 12.45 5.71
CA LEU A 101 1.13 13.59 5.47
C LEU A 101 -0.09 13.22 4.62
N PHE A 102 0.14 12.67 3.43
CA PHE A 102 -0.93 12.53 2.44
C PHE A 102 -1.83 11.32 2.68
N VAL A 103 -1.29 10.20 3.16
CA VAL A 103 -2.08 8.97 3.30
C VAL A 103 -3.13 9.09 4.41
N PRO A 104 -2.81 9.57 5.63
CA PRO A 104 -3.84 9.80 6.65
C PRO A 104 -4.85 10.86 6.24
N ALA A 105 -4.40 11.95 5.59
CA ALA A 105 -5.30 12.99 5.12
C ALA A 105 -6.33 12.44 4.11
N ALA A 106 -5.88 11.62 3.15
CA ALA A 106 -6.76 11.00 2.17
C ALA A 106 -7.69 9.94 2.79
N PHE A 107 -7.17 9.14 3.72
CA PHE A 107 -7.97 8.17 4.49
C PHE A 107 -9.13 8.86 5.20
N TRP A 108 -8.84 9.92 5.97
CA TRP A 108 -9.85 10.67 6.70
C TRP A 108 -10.78 11.46 5.79
N LEU A 109 -10.27 11.99 4.68
CA LEU A 109 -11.12 12.62 3.67
C LEU A 109 -12.16 11.64 3.13
N GLY A 110 -11.75 10.43 2.75
CA GLY A 110 -12.67 9.37 2.32
C GLY A 110 -13.68 9.01 3.40
N TYR A 111 -13.22 8.80 4.63
CA TYR A 111 -14.07 8.46 5.77
C TYR A 111 -15.14 9.51 6.08
N TYR A 112 -14.76 10.79 6.17
CA TYR A 112 -15.69 11.85 6.58
C TYR A 112 -16.57 12.39 5.44
N THR A 113 -16.18 12.23 4.19
CA THR A 113 -16.97 12.74 3.05
C THR A 113 -17.88 11.69 2.42
N LEU A 114 -17.37 10.48 2.18
CA LEU A 114 -18.06 9.43 1.43
C LEU A 114 -18.28 8.15 2.23
N TYR A 115 -17.72 8.05 3.44
CA TYR A 115 -17.80 6.91 4.34
C TYR A 115 -17.11 5.65 3.80
N ILE A 116 -17.22 4.53 4.52
CA ILE A 116 -16.65 3.23 4.10
C ILE A 116 -17.34 2.80 2.79
N PRO A 117 -16.59 2.34 1.76
CA PRO A 117 -15.16 1.96 1.76
C PRO A 117 -14.21 3.00 1.14
N PHE A 118 -14.64 4.26 1.04
CA PHE A 118 -13.88 5.29 0.33
C PHE A 118 -12.61 5.72 1.06
N ASP A 119 -12.56 5.56 2.38
CA ASP A 119 -11.35 5.67 3.21
C ASP A 119 -10.22 4.77 2.70
N ILE A 120 -10.52 3.49 2.44
CA ILE A 120 -9.57 2.51 1.89
C ILE A 120 -9.19 2.87 0.46
N ILE A 121 -10.17 3.20 -0.39
CA ILE A 121 -9.91 3.54 -1.80
C ILE A 121 -8.98 4.76 -1.88
N PHE A 122 -9.27 5.82 -1.12
CA PHE A 122 -8.48 7.05 -1.12
C PHE A 122 -7.08 6.82 -0.53
N MET A 123 -6.97 6.02 0.52
CA MET A 123 -5.69 5.61 1.11
C MET A 123 -4.80 4.91 0.05
N TYR A 124 -5.32 3.88 -0.63
CA TYR A 124 -4.56 3.15 -1.64
C TYR A 124 -4.21 4.03 -2.83
N THR A 125 -5.15 4.80 -3.38
CA THR A 125 -4.87 5.71 -4.50
C THR A 125 -3.78 6.72 -4.16
N THR A 126 -3.77 7.24 -2.93
CA THR A 126 -2.75 8.19 -2.45
C THR A 126 -1.39 7.53 -2.29
N ILE A 127 -1.33 6.30 -1.77
CA ILE A 127 -0.11 5.47 -1.78
C ILE A 127 0.44 5.34 -3.21
N GLY A 128 -0.45 5.12 -4.18
CA GLY A 128 -0.09 5.08 -5.60
C GLY A 128 0.45 6.39 -6.14
N ALA A 129 -0.15 7.53 -5.78
CA ALA A 129 0.34 8.85 -6.19
C ALA A 129 1.72 9.16 -5.60
N VAL A 130 1.96 8.85 -4.33
CA VAL A 130 3.28 9.03 -3.70
C VAL A 130 4.31 8.10 -4.35
N ASN A 131 3.99 6.81 -4.55
CA ASN A 131 4.88 5.86 -5.22
C ASN A 131 5.12 6.17 -6.70
N ALA A 132 4.16 6.77 -7.40
CA ALA A 132 4.31 7.22 -8.78
C ALA A 132 5.50 8.17 -8.94
N VAL A 133 5.69 9.06 -7.96
CA VAL A 133 6.83 10.00 -7.94
C VAL A 133 8.09 9.32 -7.43
N LEU A 134 8.06 8.75 -6.22
CA LEU A 134 9.28 8.27 -5.55
C LEU A 134 9.93 7.07 -6.24
N VAL A 135 9.11 6.10 -6.68
CA VAL A 135 9.60 4.93 -7.43
C VAL A 135 9.85 5.32 -8.88
N GLY A 136 9.03 6.22 -9.46
CA GLY A 136 9.21 6.68 -10.83
C GLY A 136 10.59 7.26 -11.09
N GLN A 137 11.15 8.03 -10.14
CA GLN A 137 12.51 8.58 -10.20
C GLN A 137 13.62 7.53 -10.35
N LEU A 138 13.34 6.25 -10.08
CA LEU A 138 14.30 5.15 -10.19
C LEU A 138 14.16 4.34 -11.48
N LEU A 139 13.13 4.63 -12.30
CA LEU A 139 12.77 3.82 -13.45
C LEU A 139 13.09 4.53 -14.77
N PRO A 140 13.41 3.78 -15.85
CA PRO A 140 13.72 4.38 -17.15
C PRO A 140 12.56 5.18 -17.79
N LYS A 141 11.31 4.79 -17.51
CA LYS A 141 10.09 5.39 -18.10
C LYS A 141 9.16 5.93 -16.99
N PRO A 142 9.55 7.00 -16.26
CA PRO A 142 8.84 7.48 -15.06
C PRO A 142 7.39 7.87 -15.33
N ARG A 143 7.12 8.54 -16.45
CA ARG A 143 5.76 8.98 -16.82
C ARG A 143 4.81 7.82 -17.08
N GLN A 144 5.29 6.75 -17.72
CA GLN A 144 4.50 5.55 -17.95
C GLN A 144 4.24 4.79 -16.64
N TRP A 145 5.22 4.80 -15.73
CA TRP A 145 5.06 4.23 -14.39
C TRP A 145 4.00 4.98 -13.60
N ALA A 146 4.06 6.32 -13.59
CA ALA A 146 3.23 7.14 -12.72
C ALA A 146 1.73 6.84 -12.87
N TRP A 147 1.21 6.91 -14.10
CA TRP A 147 -0.22 6.64 -14.36
C TRP A 147 -0.61 5.19 -14.06
N LYS A 148 0.24 4.23 -14.41
CA LYS A 148 0.00 2.81 -14.11
C LYS A 148 0.01 2.55 -12.61
N CYS A 149 0.92 3.15 -11.86
CA CYS A 149 1.05 2.99 -10.42
C CYS A 149 -0.22 3.48 -9.71
N ILE A 150 -0.68 4.70 -10.03
CA ILE A 150 -1.92 5.26 -9.49
C ILE A 150 -3.11 4.36 -9.82
N LEU A 151 -3.23 3.94 -11.09
CA LEU A 151 -4.32 3.07 -11.53
C LEU A 151 -4.30 1.71 -10.82
N PHE A 152 -3.13 1.07 -10.67
CA PHE A 152 -3.03 -0.24 -10.03
C PHE A 152 -3.39 -0.17 -8.55
N PHE A 153 -3.02 0.91 -7.87
CA PHE A 153 -3.41 1.14 -6.49
C PHE A 153 -4.90 1.43 -6.34
N LEU A 154 -5.49 2.22 -7.26
CA LEU A 154 -6.94 2.42 -7.31
C LEU A 154 -7.67 1.08 -7.48
N LEU A 155 -7.26 0.26 -8.46
CA LEU A 155 -7.85 -1.07 -8.70
C LEU A 155 -7.65 -2.01 -7.50
N ALA A 156 -6.51 -1.95 -6.82
CA ALA A 156 -6.27 -2.71 -5.59
C ALA A 156 -7.22 -2.31 -4.47
N GLY A 157 -7.42 -1.00 -4.24
CA GLY A 157 -8.38 -0.50 -3.27
C GLY A 157 -9.81 -0.93 -3.58
N ILE A 158 -10.23 -0.83 -4.85
CA ILE A 158 -11.55 -1.29 -5.32
C ILE A 158 -11.72 -2.80 -5.11
N ALA A 159 -10.73 -3.62 -5.50
CA ALA A 159 -10.79 -5.06 -5.35
C ALA A 159 -10.85 -5.49 -3.87
N GLY A 160 -10.05 -4.84 -3.01
CA GLY A 160 -10.09 -5.06 -1.57
C GLY A 160 -11.46 -4.71 -0.99
N ALA A 161 -11.97 -3.52 -1.27
CA ALA A 161 -13.29 -3.07 -0.83
C ALA A 161 -14.42 -4.00 -1.30
N ALA A 162 -14.42 -4.38 -2.58
CA ALA A 162 -15.40 -5.29 -3.15
C ALA A 162 -15.37 -6.67 -2.46
N CYS A 163 -14.17 -7.19 -2.16
CA CYS A 163 -14.02 -8.45 -1.44
C CYS A 163 -14.53 -8.35 0.00
N GLY A 164 -14.24 -7.24 0.71
CA GLY A 164 -14.79 -6.97 2.03
C GLY A 164 -16.33 -6.92 2.02
N ILE A 165 -16.91 -6.17 1.09
CA ILE A 165 -18.37 -6.07 0.94
C ILE A 165 -18.98 -7.46 0.65
N ALA A 166 -18.40 -8.22 -0.30
CA ALA A 166 -18.88 -9.56 -0.61
C ALA A 166 -18.83 -10.47 0.62
N ALA A 167 -17.74 -10.44 1.37
CA ALA A 167 -17.58 -11.23 2.59
C ALA A 167 -18.61 -10.85 3.67
N TYR A 168 -18.82 -9.56 3.88
CA TYR A 168 -19.84 -9.04 4.79
C TYR A 168 -21.20 -9.66 4.49
N PHE A 169 -21.63 -9.62 3.22
CA PHE A 169 -22.91 -10.18 2.80
C PHE A 169 -22.95 -11.71 2.73
N ALA A 170 -21.80 -12.38 2.61
CA ALA A 170 -21.68 -13.85 2.60
C ALA A 170 -21.76 -14.50 4.00
N GLY A 171 -22.02 -13.72 5.05
CA GLY A 171 -22.25 -14.22 6.42
C GLY A 171 -21.30 -13.65 7.47
N LEU A 172 -20.29 -12.86 7.06
CA LEU A 172 -19.34 -12.25 8.00
C LEU A 172 -20.02 -11.16 8.85
N LYS A 173 -21.12 -10.56 8.35
CA LYS A 173 -22.01 -9.67 9.13
C LYS A 173 -22.63 -10.35 10.37
N ASP A 174 -22.80 -11.67 10.32
CA ASP A 174 -23.42 -12.46 11.39
C ASP A 174 -22.36 -12.90 12.43
N ALA A 175 -21.08 -12.71 12.13
CA ALA A 175 -20.00 -12.86 13.10
C ALA A 175 -19.98 -11.68 14.08
N GLY A 176 -19.89 -11.99 15.37
CA GLY A 176 -19.77 -10.98 16.42
C GLY A 176 -18.33 -10.52 16.66
N GLY A 177 -18.18 -9.26 17.08
CA GLY A 177 -16.93 -8.73 17.62
C GLY A 177 -15.72 -8.86 16.69
N MET A 178 -14.58 -9.27 17.25
CA MET A 178 -13.29 -9.28 16.57
C MET A 178 -13.20 -10.22 15.37
N VAL A 179 -13.99 -11.30 15.34
CA VAL A 179 -14.00 -12.23 14.20
C VAL A 179 -14.44 -11.51 12.93
N LYS A 180 -15.45 -10.64 13.06
CA LYS A 180 -15.92 -9.80 11.96
C LYS A 180 -14.83 -8.85 11.48
N ASP A 181 -14.21 -8.12 12.41
CA ASP A 181 -13.24 -7.08 12.07
C ASP A 181 -11.97 -7.67 11.45
N TYR A 182 -11.39 -8.73 12.05
CA TYR A 182 -10.24 -9.42 11.46
C TYR A 182 -10.58 -10.06 10.11
N GLY A 183 -11.76 -10.67 9.97
CA GLY A 183 -12.20 -11.27 8.71
C GLY A 183 -12.30 -10.23 7.59
N MET A 184 -12.98 -9.11 7.85
CA MET A 184 -13.11 -7.99 6.91
C MET A 184 -11.75 -7.44 6.49
N TRP A 185 -10.94 -7.02 7.47
CA TRP A 185 -9.65 -6.38 7.20
C TRP A 185 -8.64 -7.33 6.55
N SER A 186 -8.67 -8.61 6.88
CA SER A 186 -7.83 -9.62 6.20
C SER A 186 -8.20 -9.75 4.74
N LEU A 187 -9.49 -9.89 4.42
CA LEU A 187 -9.95 -10.06 3.05
C LEU A 187 -9.69 -8.81 2.20
N ILE A 188 -9.95 -7.63 2.75
CA ILE A 188 -9.64 -6.34 2.09
C ILE A 188 -8.13 -6.25 1.80
N SER A 189 -7.30 -6.42 2.82
CA SER A 189 -5.86 -6.13 2.74
C SER A 189 -5.10 -7.15 1.90
N ILE A 190 -5.42 -8.44 2.04
CA ILE A 190 -4.79 -9.50 1.25
C ILE A 190 -5.17 -9.35 -0.22
N THR A 191 -6.46 -9.12 -0.52
CA THR A 191 -6.95 -8.97 -1.90
C THR A 191 -6.33 -7.75 -2.57
N ALA A 192 -6.28 -6.61 -1.88
CA ALA A 192 -5.66 -5.40 -2.41
C ALA A 192 -4.16 -5.61 -2.68
N ALA A 193 -3.43 -6.22 -1.74
CA ALA A 193 -2.00 -6.46 -1.90
C ALA A 193 -1.67 -7.44 -3.04
N LEU A 194 -2.46 -8.51 -3.20
CA LEU A 194 -2.31 -9.47 -4.30
C LEU A 194 -2.65 -8.84 -5.65
N THR A 195 -3.73 -8.06 -5.72
CA THR A 195 -4.12 -7.30 -6.91
C THR A 195 -3.00 -6.37 -7.35
N TYR A 196 -2.51 -5.53 -6.45
CA TYR A 196 -1.42 -4.60 -6.74
C TYR A 196 -0.15 -5.31 -7.20
N THR A 197 0.27 -6.35 -6.47
CA THR A 197 1.49 -7.12 -6.78
C THR A 197 1.40 -7.77 -8.16
N SER A 198 0.23 -8.32 -8.51
CA SER A 198 0.00 -8.98 -9.79
C SER A 198 0.09 -7.99 -10.96
N LEU A 199 -0.53 -6.82 -10.82
CA LEU A 199 -0.52 -5.76 -11.84
C LEU A 199 0.87 -5.12 -12.02
N THR A 200 1.55 -4.82 -10.91
CA THR A 200 2.88 -4.19 -10.96
C THR A 200 3.96 -5.09 -11.52
N LYS A 201 3.92 -6.40 -11.24
CA LYS A 201 4.95 -7.36 -11.67
C LYS A 201 5.21 -7.29 -13.18
N ARG A 202 4.16 -7.24 -13.99
CA ARG A 202 4.28 -7.18 -15.46
C ARG A 202 4.88 -5.85 -15.91
N THR A 203 4.36 -4.74 -15.38
CA THR A 203 4.79 -3.39 -15.78
C THR A 203 6.22 -3.07 -15.38
N LEU A 204 6.61 -3.40 -14.15
CA LEU A 204 7.99 -3.17 -13.69
C LEU A 204 8.97 -4.06 -14.45
N ARG A 205 8.61 -5.32 -14.77
CA ARG A 205 9.45 -6.16 -15.62
C ARG A 205 9.71 -5.52 -16.98
N GLN A 206 8.66 -5.03 -17.65
CA GLN A 206 8.79 -4.34 -18.93
C GLN A 206 9.75 -3.14 -18.82
N GLN A 207 9.58 -2.29 -17.81
CA GLN A 207 10.44 -1.11 -17.67
C GLN A 207 11.90 -1.43 -17.33
N LEU A 208 12.16 -2.50 -16.59
CA LEU A 208 13.50 -2.85 -16.10
C LEU A 208 14.28 -3.75 -17.07
N CYS A 209 13.59 -4.49 -17.95
CA CYS A 209 14.23 -5.37 -18.95
C CYS A 209 14.25 -4.75 -20.37
N GLU A 210 13.34 -3.82 -20.72
CA GLU A 210 13.28 -3.25 -22.07
C GLU A 210 14.27 -2.09 -22.28
N THR A 211 15.48 -2.45 -22.70
CA THR A 211 16.24 -1.73 -23.74
C THR A 211 16.77 -2.74 -24.75
N ARG A 212 15.89 -3.19 -25.64
CA ARG A 212 16.25 -3.74 -26.95
C ARG A 212 15.26 -3.17 -27.97
N GLY A 213 15.36 -1.86 -28.18
CA GLY A 213 14.76 -1.14 -29.28
C GLY A 213 15.84 -0.26 -29.86
#